data_AF-A0A1J4MAF4-F1
#
_entry.id   AF-A0A1J4MAF4-F1
#
_cell.length_a   1.000
_cell.length_b   1.000
_cell.length_c   1.000
_cell.angle_alpha   90.00
_cell.angle_beta   90.00
_cell.angle_gamma   90.00
#
_symmetry.space_group_name_H-M   'P 1'
#
loop_
_entity.id
_entity.type
_entity.pdbx_description
1 polymer ?
#
loop_
_entity_poly.entity_id
_entity_poly.type
_entity_poly.pdbx_seq_one_letter_code
_entity_poly.pdbx_strand_id
1 'polypeptide(L)'
;MSLKASKFINKIKRPWINIIRGPSIFHSVLFGFLSGIIFYGVGFYGYRFIHVTLFDTENLAIQSKRRYMEKQQLFYNKLEDYLNSQYLLSLAKEYNPVSLSAPFNDINQELIL
;
A
#
# COMPACT_ATOMS: atom_id res chain seq x y z
N MET A 1 34.17 -3.39 -57.10
CA MET A 1 34.43 -2.78 -55.77
C MET A 1 33.53 -3.36 -54.66
N SER A 2 33.22 -4.67 -54.66
CA SER A 2 32.16 -5.27 -53.81
C SER A 2 32.69 -6.28 -52.76
N LEU A 3 33.82 -6.95 -53.02
CA LEU A 3 34.36 -8.01 -52.14
C LEU A 3 34.95 -7.51 -50.81
N LYS A 4 35.44 -6.27 -50.73
CA LYS A 4 36.02 -5.72 -49.47
C LYS A 4 34.92 -5.36 -48.45
N ALA A 5 33.80 -4.81 -48.90
CA ALA A 5 32.67 -4.46 -48.04
C ALA A 5 32.02 -5.72 -47.42
N SER A 6 31.82 -6.78 -48.22
CA SER A 6 31.32 -8.08 -47.74
C SER A 6 32.23 -8.71 -46.68
N LYS A 7 33.56 -8.71 -46.89
CA LYS A 7 34.52 -9.23 -45.90
C LYS A 7 34.52 -8.42 -44.59
N PHE A 8 34.36 -7.10 -44.67
CA PHE A 8 34.32 -6.22 -43.49
C PHE A 8 33.05 -6.43 -42.66
N ILE A 9 31.89 -6.52 -43.32
CA ILE A 9 30.60 -6.83 -42.69
C ILE A 9 30.65 -8.22 -42.03
N ASN A 10 31.22 -9.22 -42.71
CA ASN A 10 31.38 -10.56 -42.15
C ASN A 10 32.41 -10.61 -41.01
N LYS A 11 33.41 -9.72 -40.98
CA LYS A 11 34.38 -9.60 -39.88
C LYS A 11 33.75 -8.97 -38.63
N ILE A 12 32.81 -8.03 -38.79
CA ILE A 12 32.05 -7.42 -37.68
C ILE A 12 30.96 -8.37 -37.16
N LYS A 13 30.29 -9.13 -38.03
CA LYS A 13 29.23 -10.07 -37.63
C LYS A 13 29.75 -11.27 -36.81
N ARG A 14 30.96 -11.77 -37.10
CA ARG A 14 31.55 -12.93 -36.41
C ARG A 14 31.71 -12.79 -34.89
N PRO A 15 32.26 -11.70 -34.32
CA PRO A 15 32.37 -11.55 -32.87
C PRO A 15 31.01 -11.41 -32.18
N TRP A 16 30.05 -10.69 -32.77
CA TRP A 16 28.70 -10.56 -32.21
C TRP A 16 27.95 -11.90 -32.22
N ILE A 17 28.12 -12.70 -33.27
CA ILE A 17 27.56 -14.06 -33.33
C ILE A 17 28.26 -14.98 -32.32
N ASN A 18 29.55 -14.81 -32.06
CA ASN A 18 30.27 -15.56 -31.03
C ASN A 18 29.98 -15.08 -29.59
N ILE A 19 29.37 -13.90 -29.42
CA ILE A 19 28.83 -13.36 -28.15
C ILE A 19 27.35 -13.71 -27.94
N ILE A 20 26.63 -14.18 -28.97
CA ILE A 20 25.22 -14.63 -28.88
C ILE A 20 25.01 -16.15 -29.11
N ARG A 21 25.92 -16.84 -29.84
CA ARG A 21 25.92 -18.31 -30.02
C ARG A 21 27.18 -19.10 -29.63
N GLY A 22 28.34 -18.48 -29.41
CA GLY A 22 29.62 -19.17 -29.14
C GLY A 22 29.99 -19.27 -27.64
N PRO A 23 30.70 -20.32 -27.19
CA PRO A 23 31.10 -20.46 -25.79
C PRO A 23 32.06 -19.33 -25.38
N SER A 24 31.54 -18.32 -24.67
CA SER A 24 32.27 -17.16 -24.17
C SER A 24 31.75 -16.74 -22.80
N ILE A 25 32.58 -16.05 -22.01
CA ILE A 25 32.21 -15.58 -20.66
C ILE A 25 30.93 -14.74 -20.69
N PHE A 26 30.77 -13.90 -21.71
CA PHE A 26 29.57 -13.08 -21.91
C PHE A 26 28.29 -13.90 -22.12
N HIS A 27 28.37 -15.07 -22.76
CA HIS A 27 27.22 -15.96 -22.86
C HIS A 27 26.80 -16.52 -21.52
N SER A 28 27.75 -16.95 -20.70
CA SER A 28 27.44 -17.51 -19.39
C SER A 28 26.79 -16.47 -18.49
N VAL A 29 27.25 -15.22 -18.56
CA VAL A 29 26.62 -14.09 -17.84
C VAL A 29 25.21 -13.82 -18.36
N LEU A 30 25.02 -13.74 -19.68
CA LEU A 30 23.72 -13.51 -20.29
C LEU A 30 22.74 -14.66 -19.98
N PHE A 31 23.21 -15.90 -20.05
CA PHE A 31 22.43 -17.09 -19.73
C PHE A 31 22.04 -17.13 -18.24
N GLY A 32 22.97 -16.79 -17.33
CA GLY A 32 22.67 -16.67 -15.91
C GLY A 32 21.61 -15.59 -15.62
N PHE A 33 21.71 -14.44 -16.30
CA PHE A 33 20.72 -13.36 -16.19
C PHE A 33 19.32 -13.80 -16.69
N LEU A 34 19.27 -14.42 -17.88
CA LEU A 34 18.02 -14.97 -18.44
C LEU A 34 17.44 -16.07 -17.55
N SER A 35 18.28 -16.95 -17.02
CA SER A 35 17.87 -17.99 -16.08
C SER A 35 17.24 -17.40 -14.82
N GLY A 36 17.81 -16.31 -14.29
CA GLY A 36 17.23 -15.59 -13.15
C GLY A 36 15.85 -15.02 -13.48
N ILE A 37 15.71 -14.37 -14.64
CA ILE A 37 14.42 -13.82 -15.09
C ILE A 37 13.38 -14.93 -15.26
N ILE A 38 13.73 -16.05 -15.88
CA ILE A 38 12.80 -17.16 -16.10
C ILE A 38 12.43 -17.81 -14.77
N PHE A 39 13.39 -18.03 -13.88
CA PHE A 39 13.15 -18.65 -12.58
C PHE A 39 12.20 -17.83 -11.72
N TYR A 40 12.46 -16.52 -11.58
CA TYR A 40 11.57 -15.66 -10.81
C TYR A 40 10.28 -15.35 -11.56
N GLY A 41 10.36 -14.95 -12.83
CA GLY A 41 9.22 -14.50 -13.63
C GLY A 41 8.23 -15.61 -13.96
N VAL A 42 8.69 -16.74 -14.49
CA VAL A 42 7.79 -17.85 -14.86
C VAL A 42 7.60 -18.78 -13.67
N GLY A 43 8.67 -19.13 -12.97
CA GLY A 43 8.61 -20.07 -11.85
C GLY A 43 7.91 -19.48 -10.62
N PHE A 44 8.53 -18.50 -9.98
CA PHE A 44 8.03 -17.97 -8.71
C PHE A 44 6.72 -17.19 -8.87
N TYR A 45 6.66 -16.22 -9.78
CA TYR A 45 5.44 -15.44 -10.02
C TYR A 45 4.32 -16.30 -10.61
N GLY A 46 4.63 -17.26 -11.50
CA GLY A 46 3.64 -18.21 -12.01
C GLY A 46 3.05 -19.09 -10.90
N TYR A 47 3.89 -19.64 -10.03
CA TYR A 47 3.43 -20.40 -8.85
C TYR A 47 2.55 -19.54 -7.93
N ARG A 48 2.98 -18.32 -7.61
CA ARG A 48 2.20 -17.40 -6.77
C ARG A 48 0.88 -17.02 -7.43
N PHE A 49 0.84 -16.83 -8.75
CA PHE A 49 -0.38 -16.55 -9.48
C PHE A 49 -1.39 -17.68 -9.33
N ILE A 50 -0.98 -18.93 -9.57
CA ILE A 50 -1.84 -20.11 -9.42
C ILE A 50 -2.31 -20.26 -7.95
N HIS A 51 -1.39 -20.09 -7.00
CA HIS A 51 -1.71 -20.20 -5.58
C HIS A 51 -2.73 -19.15 -5.14
N VAL A 52 -2.54 -17.88 -5.51
CA VAL A 52 -3.43 -16.79 -5.13
C VAL A 52 -4.79 -16.91 -5.81
N THR A 53 -4.83 -17.37 -7.07
CA THR A 53 -6.09 -17.49 -7.81
C THR A 53 -6.94 -18.67 -7.37
N LEU A 54 -6.33 -19.80 -6.99
CA LEU A 54 -7.06 -21.04 -6.70
C LEU A 54 -7.12 -21.43 -5.22
N PHE A 55 -6.12 -21.07 -4.42
CA PHE A 55 -5.93 -21.60 -3.06
C PHE A 55 -5.89 -20.52 -1.97
N ASP A 56 -6.40 -19.32 -2.24
CA ASP A 56 -6.30 -18.20 -1.32
C ASP A 56 -7.56 -18.00 -0.46
N THR A 57 -7.66 -18.78 0.61
CA THR A 57 -8.70 -18.62 1.64
C THR A 57 -8.28 -17.66 2.75
N GLU A 58 -6.97 -17.57 3.02
CA GLU A 58 -6.42 -16.76 4.10
C GLU A 58 -6.62 -15.27 3.86
N ASN A 59 -6.37 -14.78 2.65
CA ASN A 59 -6.55 -13.35 2.37
C ASN A 59 -8.02 -12.93 2.48
N LEU A 60 -8.96 -13.80 2.13
CA LEU A 60 -10.40 -13.53 2.32
C LEU A 60 -10.76 -13.44 3.81
N ALA A 61 -10.25 -14.36 4.62
CA ALA A 61 -10.45 -14.35 6.07
C ALA A 61 -9.82 -13.12 6.75
N ILE A 62 -8.62 -12.73 6.33
CA ILE A 62 -7.95 -11.54 6.85
C ILE A 62 -8.71 -10.27 6.45
N GLN A 63 -9.22 -10.19 5.22
CA GLN A 63 -10.00 -9.05 4.76
C GLN A 63 -11.34 -8.90 5.51
N SER A 64 -12.03 -10.00 5.82
CA SER A 64 -13.24 -9.95 6.65
C SER A 64 -12.91 -9.51 8.07
N LYS A 65 -11.85 -10.06 8.67
CA LYS A 65 -11.38 -9.67 10.00
C LYS A 65 -11.01 -8.20 10.08
N ARG A 66 -10.30 -7.65 9.09
CA ARG A 66 -9.93 -6.22 9.04
C ARG A 66 -11.16 -5.31 9.02
N ARG A 67 -12.15 -5.62 8.19
CA ARG A 67 -13.42 -4.87 8.14
C ARG A 67 -14.20 -4.94 9.44
N TYR A 68 -14.15 -6.07 10.13
CA TYR A 68 -14.77 -6.21 11.45
C TYR A 68 -14.07 -5.30 12.49
N MET A 69 -12.75 -5.35 12.54
CA MET A 69 -11.95 -4.52 13.45
C MET A 69 -12.15 -3.02 13.21
N GLU A 70 -12.23 -2.61 11.94
CA GLU A 70 -12.49 -1.21 11.57
C GLU A 70 -13.85 -0.73 12.09
N LYS A 71 -14.90 -1.54 11.93
CA LYS A 71 -16.24 -1.22 12.48
C LYS A 71 -16.22 -1.15 14.00
N GLN A 72 -15.52 -2.07 14.65
CA GLN A 72 -15.37 -2.11 16.09
C GLN A 72 -14.67 -0.83 16.59
N GLN A 73 -13.61 -0.39 15.91
CA GLN A 73 -12.91 0.86 16.24
C GLN A 73 -13.82 2.08 16.08
N LEU A 74 -14.54 2.18 14.96
CA LEU A 74 -15.48 3.28 14.73
C LEU A 74 -16.61 3.33 15.78
N PHE A 75 -17.08 2.17 16.23
CA PHE A 75 -18.08 2.08 17.29
C PHE A 75 -17.55 2.62 18.61
N TYR A 76 -16.34 2.20 19.02
CA TYR A 76 -15.77 2.67 20.28
C TYR A 76 -15.46 4.17 20.27
N ASN A 77 -14.96 4.70 19.16
CA ASN A 77 -14.72 6.14 19.03
C ASN A 77 -16.03 6.93 19.22
N LYS A 78 -17.12 6.51 18.56
CA LYS A 78 -18.43 7.17 18.71
C LYS A 78 -19.01 7.02 20.11
N LEU A 79 -18.78 5.87 20.75
CA LEU A 79 -19.22 5.64 22.12
C LEU A 79 -18.47 6.56 23.10
N GLU A 80 -17.16 6.72 22.91
CA GLU A 80 -16.34 7.63 23.70
C GLU A 80 -16.78 9.09 23.52
N ASP A 81 -17.01 9.53 22.28
CA ASP A 81 -17.55 10.87 21.98
C ASP A 81 -18.90 11.10 22.67
N TYR A 82 -19.78 10.09 22.63
CA TYR A 82 -21.08 10.16 23.30
C TYR A 82 -20.93 10.28 24.82
N LEU A 83 -20.07 9.47 25.44
CA LEU A 83 -19.81 9.52 26.88
C LEU A 83 -19.23 10.87 27.30
N ASN A 84 -18.29 11.41 26.53
CA ASN A 84 -17.71 12.73 26.75
C ASN A 84 -18.77 13.84 26.63
N SER A 85 -19.66 13.76 25.63
CA SER A 85 -20.76 14.71 25.49
C SER A 85 -21.74 14.68 26.67
N GLN A 86 -22.02 13.49 27.22
CA GLN A 86 -22.88 13.34 28.39
C GLN A 86 -22.23 13.90 29.65
N TYR A 87 -20.91 13.74 29.79
CA TYR A 87 -20.16 14.38 30.85
C TYR A 87 -20.24 15.91 30.76
N LEU A 88 -20.00 16.50 29.58
CA LEU A 88 -20.14 17.95 29.37
C LEU A 88 -21.58 18.43 29.65
N LEU A 89 -22.59 17.64 29.29
CA LEU A 89 -23.99 17.94 29.61
C LEU A 89 -24.23 17.97 31.13
N SER A 90 -23.60 17.08 31.90
CA SER A 90 -23.73 17.09 33.36
C SER A 90 -23.15 18.37 33.98
N LEU A 91 -22.01 18.84 33.48
CA LEU A 91 -21.44 20.13 33.90
C LEU A 91 -22.31 21.32 33.47
N ALA A 92 -22.88 21.27 32.27
CA ALA A 92 -23.81 22.30 31.80
C ALA A 92 -25.11 22.34 32.63
N LYS A 93 -25.53 21.22 33.24
CA LYS A 93 -26.67 21.21 34.18
C LYS A 93 -26.35 21.89 35.50
N GLU A 94 -25.10 21.83 35.95
CA GLU A 94 -24.63 22.51 37.17
C GLU A 94 -24.38 24.01 36.93
N TYR A 95 -24.23 24.42 35.67
CA TYR A 95 -24.00 25.80 35.30
C TYR A 95 -25.16 26.71 35.71
N ASN A 96 -24.85 27.72 36.52
CA ASN A 96 -25.77 28.78 36.90
C ASN A 96 -25.34 30.11 36.25
N PRO A 97 -26.06 30.59 35.21
CA PRO A 97 -25.68 31.81 34.50
C PRO A 97 -25.80 33.07 35.39
N VAL A 98 -26.64 33.04 36.44
CA VAL A 98 -26.82 34.17 37.36
C VAL A 98 -25.56 34.44 38.19
N SER A 99 -24.75 33.40 38.45
CA SER A 99 -23.51 33.55 39.21
C SER A 99 -22.43 34.35 38.47
N LEU A 100 -22.57 34.57 37.17
CA LEU A 100 -21.62 35.33 36.35
C LEU A 100 -21.95 36.82 36.26
N SER A 101 -23.19 37.23 36.57
CA SER A 101 -23.55 38.65 36.59
C SER A 101 -22.98 39.35 37.82
N ALA A 102 -22.33 40.51 37.61
CA ALA A 102 -21.94 41.38 38.71
C ALA A 102 -23.21 41.90 39.44
N PRO A 103 -23.13 42.17 40.76
CA PRO A 103 -24.26 42.73 41.50
C PRO A 103 -24.76 44.02 40.83
N PHE A 104 -26.09 44.17 40.75
CA PHE A 104 -26.79 45.34 40.18
C PHE A 104 -26.72 45.52 38.65
N ASN A 105 -26.15 44.58 37.91
CA ASN A 105 -26.25 44.55 36.44
C ASN A 105 -27.36 43.59 35.98
N ASP A 106 -27.97 43.92 34.84
CA ASP A 106 -28.90 43.01 34.16
C ASP A 106 -28.19 41.72 33.75
N ILE A 107 -28.93 40.61 33.77
CA ILE A 107 -28.42 39.30 33.36
C ILE A 107 -28.19 39.35 31.85
N ASN A 108 -26.95 39.12 31.42
CA ASN A 108 -26.60 39.06 30.01
C ASN A 108 -27.24 37.81 29.37
N GLN A 109 -28.14 38.03 28.42
CA GLN A 109 -28.92 36.98 27.77
C GLN A 109 -28.06 36.03 26.92
N GLU A 110 -26.87 36.46 26.49
CA GLU A 110 -25.95 35.63 25.69
C GLU A 110 -25.34 34.46 26.48
N LEU A 111 -25.41 34.51 27.82
CA LEU A 111 -24.85 33.50 28.73
C LEU A 111 -25.86 32.41 29.12
N ILE A 112 -27.10 32.51 28.66
CA ILE A 112 -28.16 31.52 28.86
C ILE A 112 -28.11 30.59 27.64
N LEU A 113 -27.59 29.37 27.85
CA LEU A 113 -27.54 28.29 26.85
C LEU A 113 -28.94 27.75 26.50
#